data_AF-A0A645IIV4-F1
#
_entry.id   AF-A0A645IIV4-F1
#
_cell.length_a   1.000
_cell.length_b   1.000
_cell.length_c   1.000
_cell.angle_alpha   90.00
_cell.angle_beta   90.00
_cell.angle_gamma   90.00
#
_symmetry.space_group_name_H-M   'P 1'
#
loop_
_entity.id
_entity.type
_entity.pdbx_description
1 polymer ?
#
loop_
_entity_poly.entity_id
_entity_poly.type
_entity_poly.pdbx_seq_one_letter_code
_entity_poly.pdbx_strand_id
1 'polypeptide(L)'
;MQINPNYNSVYYGQLIADKGKANLHRLYLIDHAHHTDAIVGDPKVDKNHAMQPILPYSHQAFDLLVDWVEKGIAPPDNQTIPVPQDKKKAIDIKTGKEIEMY
;
A
#
# COMPACT_ATOMS: atom_id res chain seq x y z
N MET A 1 1.92 15.12 9.01
CA MET A 1 2.46 14.22 10.05
C MET A 1 2.60 12.86 9.40
N GLN A 2 3.81 12.29 9.38
CA GLN A 2 4.01 10.94 8.83
C GLN A 2 3.94 9.94 10.00
N ILE A 3 3.02 8.97 9.90
CA ILE A 3 2.86 7.94 10.92
C ILE A 3 3.92 6.88 10.65
N ASN A 4 4.84 6.66 11.61
CA ASN A 4 5.83 5.60 11.48
C ASN A 4 5.11 4.23 11.57
N PRO A 5 5.17 3.40 10.52
CA PRO A 5 4.42 2.14 10.46
C PRO A 5 4.91 1.09 11.47
N ASN A 6 6.08 1.31 12.09
CA ASN A 6 6.57 0.46 13.17
C ASN A 6 5.68 0.54 14.40
N TYR A 7 5.02 1.65 14.69
CA TYR A 7 4.18 1.75 15.90
C TYR A 7 2.86 0.98 15.81
N ASN A 8 2.48 0.51 14.63
CA ASN A 8 1.23 -0.22 14.40
C ASN A 8 1.44 -1.41 13.46
N SER A 9 1.43 -1.18 12.15
CA SER A 9 1.27 -2.18 11.10
C SER A 9 2.40 -3.19 11.06
N VAL A 10 3.66 -2.77 11.23
CA VAL A 10 4.82 -3.68 11.18
C VAL A 10 4.83 -4.61 12.40
N TYR A 11 4.69 -4.07 13.62
CA TYR A 11 4.64 -4.92 14.81
C TYR A 11 3.38 -5.79 14.86
N TYR A 12 2.26 -5.32 14.31
CA TYR A 12 1.07 -6.15 14.19
C TYR A 12 1.29 -7.32 13.21
N GLY A 13 1.96 -7.07 12.07
CA GLY A 13 2.38 -8.12 11.15
C GLY A 13 3.31 -9.14 11.81
N GLN A 14 4.26 -8.69 12.63
CA GLN A 14 5.14 -9.57 13.41
C GLN A 14 4.35 -10.40 14.42
N LEU A 15 3.45 -9.79 15.19
CA LEU A 15 2.58 -10.49 16.13
C LEU A 15 1.78 -11.61 15.45
N ILE A 16 1.21 -11.33 14.26
CA ILE A 16 0.47 -12.33 13.49
C ILE A 16 1.38 -13.49 13.06
N ALA A 17 2.60 -13.18 12.60
CA ALA A 17 3.57 -14.18 12.20
C ALA A 17 3.98 -15.07 13.39
N ASP A 18 4.27 -14.48 14.55
CA ASP A 18 4.63 -15.18 15.78
C ASP A 18 3.50 -16.11 16.28
N LYS A 19 2.25 -15.79 15.94
CA LYS A 19 1.07 -16.64 16.23
C LYS A 19 0.82 -17.72 15.17
N GLY A 20 1.68 -17.84 14.16
CA GLY A 20 1.53 -18.80 13.07
C GLY A 20 0.33 -18.50 12.15
N LYS A 21 -0.09 -17.25 12.07
CA LYS A 21 -1.25 -16.79 11.27
C LYS A 21 -0.85 -15.91 10.08
N ALA A 22 0.42 -15.93 9.69
CA ALA A 22 0.92 -15.17 8.54
C ALA A 22 0.20 -15.52 7.22
N ASN A 23 -0.33 -16.74 7.11
CA ASN A 23 -1.13 -17.17 5.98
C ASN A 23 -2.55 -16.55 5.92
N LEU A 24 -2.93 -15.69 6.86
CA LEU A 24 -4.21 -14.96 6.89
C LEU A 24 -4.02 -13.43 6.82
N HIS A 25 -2.80 -12.97 6.60
CA HIS A 25 -2.46 -11.56 6.65
C HIS A 25 -1.50 -11.17 5.53
N ARG A 26 -1.70 -9.94 5.02
CA ARG A 26 -0.76 -9.24 4.14
C ARG A 26 -0.57 -7.81 4.58
N LEU A 27 0.69 -7.37 4.54
CA LEU A 27 1.08 -5.98 4.79
C LEU A 27 1.76 -5.42 3.54
N TYR A 28 1.14 -4.41 2.94
CA TYR A 28 1.72 -3.60 1.89
C TYR A 28 2.05 -2.22 2.45
N LEU A 29 3.34 -1.90 2.57
CA LEU A 29 3.78 -0.56 2.95
C LEU A 29 3.93 0.27 1.69
N ILE A 30 3.32 1.46 1.64
CA ILE A 30 3.42 2.34 0.48
C ILE A 30 4.48 3.40 0.79
N ASP A 31 5.56 3.40 0.03
CA ASP A 31 6.64 4.35 0.20
C ASP A 31 6.16 5.79 -0.09
N HIS A 32 6.62 6.79 0.66
CA HIS A 32 6.18 8.19 0.50
C HIS A 32 4.65 8.42 0.43
N ALA A 33 3.84 7.49 0.93
CA ALA A 33 2.40 7.71 1.01
C ALA A 33 2.06 8.75 2.08
N HIS A 34 1.05 9.57 1.79
CA HIS A 34 0.51 10.49 2.78
C HIS A 34 -0.79 9.93 3.40
N HIS A 35 -1.05 10.27 4.66
CA HIS A 35 -2.26 9.81 5.37
C HIS A 35 -3.57 10.37 4.76
N THR A 36 -3.46 11.51 4.07
CA THR A 36 -4.57 12.18 3.38
C THR A 36 -4.17 12.49 1.95
N ASP A 37 -4.93 11.99 0.98
CA ASP A 37 -4.62 12.17 -0.45
C ASP A 37 -4.83 13.61 -0.92
N ALA A 38 -5.67 14.39 -0.22
CA ALA A 38 -6.02 15.76 -0.60
C ALA A 38 -4.83 16.74 -0.68
N ILE A 39 -3.68 16.38 -0.10
CA ILE A 39 -2.48 17.23 -0.13
C ILE A 39 -1.40 16.75 -1.09
N VAL A 40 -1.59 15.59 -1.71
CA VAL A 40 -0.64 15.05 -2.69
C VAL A 40 -0.65 15.97 -3.91
N GLY A 41 0.52 16.47 -4.29
CA GLY A 41 0.67 17.46 -5.37
C GLY A 41 0.25 18.89 -5.01
N ASP A 42 -0.14 19.21 -3.77
CA ASP A 42 -0.34 20.61 -3.37
C ASP A 42 1.03 21.32 -3.29
N PRO A 43 1.30 22.36 -4.11
CA PRO A 43 2.59 23.05 -4.13
C PRO A 43 2.99 23.70 -2.80
N LYS A 44 2.08 23.86 -1.84
CA LYS A 44 2.41 24.41 -0.52
C LYS A 44 3.11 23.39 0.38
N VAL A 45 2.83 22.10 0.20
CA VAL A 45 3.22 21.02 1.12
C VAL A 45 3.94 19.86 0.43
N ASP A 46 3.74 19.66 -0.87
CA ASP A 46 4.36 18.64 -1.71
C ASP A 46 5.07 19.25 -2.93
N LYS A 47 5.93 20.25 -2.68
CA LYS A 47 6.63 21.04 -3.71
C LYS A 47 7.37 20.21 -4.76
N ASN A 48 7.94 19.08 -4.35
CA ASN A 48 8.73 18.22 -5.22
C ASN A 48 7.91 17.06 -5.80
N HIS A 49 6.59 17.03 -5.53
CA HIS A 49 5.69 15.94 -5.88
C HIS A 49 6.29 14.60 -5.43
N ALA A 50 6.81 14.57 -4.20
CA ALA A 50 7.47 13.40 -3.65
C ALA A 50 6.48 12.45 -2.99
N MET A 51 5.27 12.93 -2.68
CA MET A 51 4.21 12.12 -2.09
C MET A 51 3.47 11.31 -3.14
N GLN A 52 2.91 10.17 -2.73
CA GLN A 52 1.93 9.43 -3.52
C GLN A 52 0.63 9.20 -2.75
N PRO A 53 -0.53 9.10 -3.44
CA PRO A 53 -1.81 8.86 -2.80
C PRO A 53 -1.91 7.41 -2.31
N ILE A 54 -2.70 7.17 -1.25
CA ILE A 54 -2.93 5.83 -0.70
C ILE A 54 -4.20 5.15 -1.27
N LEU A 55 -5.14 5.92 -1.81
CA LEU A 55 -6.43 5.40 -2.29
C LEU A 55 -6.30 4.31 -3.38
N PRO A 56 -5.44 4.46 -4.42
CA PRO A 56 -5.29 3.41 -5.43
C PRO A 56 -4.86 2.07 -4.82
N TYR A 57 -4.00 2.10 -3.80
CA TYR A 57 -3.53 0.90 -3.12
C TYR A 57 -4.56 0.31 -2.17
N SER A 58 -5.42 1.16 -1.58
CA SER A 58 -6.56 0.71 -0.77
C SER A 58 -7.57 -0.07 -1.63
N HIS A 59 -7.87 0.42 -2.84
CA HIS A 59 -8.73 -0.31 -3.80
C HIS A 59 -8.12 -1.63 -4.22
N GLN A 60 -6.85 -1.64 -4.64
CA GLN A 60 -6.16 -2.88 -5.01
C GLN A 60 -6.11 -3.90 -3.87
N ALA A 61 -5.84 -3.46 -2.64
CA ALA A 61 -5.83 -4.33 -1.46
C ALA A 61 -7.22 -4.89 -1.15
N PHE A 62 -8.28 -4.11 -1.38
CA PHE A 62 -9.65 -4.59 -1.24
C PHE A 62 -10.01 -5.64 -2.28
N ASP A 63 -9.68 -5.41 -3.56
CA ASP A 63 -9.89 -6.38 -4.64
C ASP A 63 -9.11 -7.68 -4.38
N LEU A 64 -7.87 -7.56 -3.89
CA LEU A 64 -7.05 -8.70 -3.46
C LEU A 64 -7.69 -9.47 -2.30
N LEU A 65 -8.29 -8.77 -1.33
CA LEU A 65 -8.96 -9.39 -0.20
C LEU A 65 -10.23 -10.13 -0.65
N VAL A 66 -11.01 -9.53 -1.56
CA VAL A 66 -12.21 -10.15 -2.17
C VAL A 66 -11.80 -11.42 -2.93
N ASP A 67 -10.80 -11.34 -3.81
CA ASP A 67 -10.28 -12.50 -4.53
C ASP A 67 -9.79 -13.61 -3.58
N TRP A 68 -9.14 -13.22 -2.47
CA TRP A 68 -8.65 -14.18 -1.49
C TRP A 68 -9.78 -14.90 -0.75
N VAL A 69 -10.76 -14.15 -0.24
CA VAL A 69 -11.85 -14.69 0.57
C VAL A 69 -12.87 -15.45 -0.28
N GLU A 70 -13.23 -14.92 -1.44
CA GLU A 70 -14.32 -15.47 -2.26
C GLU A 70 -13.87 -16.52 -3.26
N LYS A 71 -12.60 -16.45 -3.71
CA LYS A 71 -12.07 -17.33 -4.77
C LYS A 71 -10.89 -18.17 -4.32
N GLY A 72 -10.38 -17.96 -3.11
CA GLY A 72 -9.20 -18.67 -2.59
C GLY A 72 -7.90 -18.28 -3.28
N ILE A 73 -7.87 -17.17 -4.04
CA ILE A 73 -6.68 -16.73 -4.77
C ILE A 73 -5.81 -15.91 -3.81
N ALA A 74 -4.73 -16.53 -3.32
CA ALA A 74 -3.85 -15.86 -2.37
C ALA A 74 -3.20 -14.61 -2.98
N PRO A 75 -3.17 -13.48 -2.25
CA PRO A 75 -2.51 -12.27 -2.70
C PRO A 75 -0.97 -12.40 -2.59
N PRO A 76 -0.19 -11.52 -3.27
CA PRO A 76 1.26 -11.46 -3.14
C PRO A 76 1.73 -11.37 -1.69
N ASP A 77 2.97 -11.78 -1.41
CA ASP A 77 3.53 -11.67 -0.06
C ASP A 77 3.73 -10.21 0.38
N ASN A 78 4.00 -10.01 1.67
CA ASN A 78 4.26 -8.70 2.24
C ASN A 78 5.36 -7.98 1.46
N GLN A 79 5.14 -6.70 1.12
CA GLN A 79 6.11 -5.92 0.36
C GLN A 79 5.99 -4.42 0.64
N THR A 80 7.08 -3.70 0.36
CA THR A 80 7.05 -2.24 0.27
C THR A 80 6.90 -1.84 -1.18
N ILE A 81 5.87 -1.06 -1.48
CA ILE A 81 5.55 -0.57 -2.82
C ILE A 81 6.31 0.74 -3.04
N PRO A 82 7.17 0.83 -4.07
CA PRO A 82 7.96 2.04 -4.33
C PRO A 82 7.10 3.16 -4.89
N VAL A 83 7.69 4.35 -5.00
CA VAL A 83 7.11 5.46 -5.77
C VAL A 83 7.17 5.12 -7.26
N PRO A 84 6.08 5.28 -8.02
CA PRO A 84 6.08 5.08 -9.47
C PRO A 84 6.97 6.13 -10.16
N GLN A 85 7.55 5.75 -11.30
CA GLN A 85 8.30 6.65 -12.18
C GLN A 85 7.38 7.73 -12.76
N ASP A 86 6.19 7.33 -13.22
CA ASP A 86 5.13 8.28 -13.57
C ASP A 86 4.26 8.59 -12.33
N LYS A 87 4.38 9.82 -11.82
CA LYS A 87 3.66 10.29 -10.62
C LYS A 87 2.14 10.34 -10.78
N LYS A 88 1.61 10.15 -11.99
CA LYS A 88 0.17 10.04 -12.26
C LYS A 88 -0.33 8.59 -12.25
N LYS A 89 0.56 7.63 -12.03
CA LYS A 89 0.27 6.20 -12.00
C LYS A 89 0.39 5.64 -10.59
N ALA A 90 -0.11 4.43 -10.41
CA ALA A 90 0.13 3.62 -9.22
C ALA A 90 0.92 2.36 -9.61
N ILE A 91 1.62 1.76 -8.65
CA ILE A 91 2.18 0.42 -8.84
C ILE A 91 1.07 -0.61 -8.59
N ASP A 92 0.90 -1.57 -9.49
CA ASP A 92 0.05 -2.72 -9.28
C ASP A 92 0.70 -3.68 -8.26
N ILE A 93 0.03 -3.94 -7.15
CA ILE A 93 0.51 -4.81 -6.07
C ILE A 93 0.75 -6.23 -6.60
N LYS A 94 -0.03 -6.69 -7.58
CA LYS A 94 0.07 -8.05 -8.15
C LYS A 94 1.32 -8.22 -9.02
N THR A 95 1.61 -7.27 -9.89
CA THR A 95 2.63 -7.41 -10.95
C THR A 95 3.85 -6.53 -10.78
N GLY A 96 3.81 -5.54 -9.89
CA GLY A 96 4.87 -4.53 -9.71
C GLY A 96 5.00 -3.54 -10.86
N LYS A 97 4.04 -3.52 -11.81
CA LYS A 97 4.05 -2.61 -12.97
C LYS A 97 3.24 -1.35 -12.68
N GLU A 98 3.54 -0.29 -13.41
CA GLU A 98 2.71 0.92 -13.35
C GLU A 98 1.37 0.73 -14.07
N ILE A 99 0.30 1.18 -13.42
CA ILE A 99 -1.07 1.21 -13.91
C ILE A 99 -1.65 2.60 -13.72
N GLU A 100 -2.71 2.93 -14.46
CA GLU A 100 -3.49 4.14 -14.18
C GLU A 100 -4.05 4.07 -12.74
N MET A 101 -4.09 5.22 -12.07
CA MET A 101 -4.79 5.32 -10.80
C MET A 101 -6.30 5.07 -11.05
N TYR A 102 -6.95 4.39 -10.11
CA TYR A 102 -8.41 4.18 -10.14
C TYR A 102 -9.19 5.50 -10.25
#